data_AF-A0AAV7TCX9-F1
#
_entry.id   AF-A0AAV7TCX9-F1
#
_cell.length_a   1.000
_cell.length_b   1.000
_cell.length_c   1.000
_cell.angle_alpha   90.00
_cell.angle_beta   90.00
_cell.angle_gamma   90.00
#
_symmetry.space_group_name_H-M   'P 1'
#
loop_
_entity.id
_entity.type
_entity.pdbx_description
1 polymer ?
#
loop_
_entity_poly.entity_id
_entity_poly.type
_entity_poly.pdbx_seq_one_letter_code
_entity_poly.pdbx_strand_id
1 'polypeptide(L)'
;MDARISEMTIASSSIRADIAGFRETVHNLDQRLTIMEEHVAVLPGQEAELRSLRAKVTDMEDRSRRDNIRLFGIPGHKEGSDVKTFLKNL
;
A
#
# COMPACT_ATOMS: atom_id res chain seq x y z
N MET A 1 -29.46 -25.75 51.80
CA MET A 1 -28.52 -26.23 50.77
C MET A 1 -28.92 -25.74 49.38
N ASP A 2 -30.22 -25.63 49.09
CA ASP A 2 -30.72 -25.28 47.75
C ASP A 2 -30.34 -23.89 47.22
N ALA A 3 -30.25 -22.86 48.07
CA ALA A 3 -29.89 -21.50 47.62
C ALA A 3 -28.46 -21.43 47.04
N ARG A 4 -27.48 -22.05 47.70
CA ARG A 4 -26.09 -22.10 47.21
C ARG A 4 -25.96 -22.93 45.93
N ILE A 5 -26.72 -24.02 45.83
CA ILE A 5 -26.74 -24.85 44.62
C ILE A 5 -27.37 -24.06 43.45
N SER A 6 -28.42 -23.28 43.71
CA SER A 6 -29.05 -22.39 42.73
C SER A 6 -28.10 -21.28 42.26
N GLU A 7 -27.44 -20.58 43.18
CA GLU A 7 -26.42 -19.57 42.85
C GLU A 7 -25.27 -20.16 42.01
N MET A 8 -24.77 -21.33 42.39
CA MET A 8 -23.69 -22.02 41.66
C MET A 8 -24.15 -22.45 40.25
N THR A 9 -25.42 -22.80 40.09
CA THR A 9 -26.01 -23.14 38.78
C THR A 9 -26.09 -21.89 37.89
N ILE A 10 -26.48 -20.75 38.45
CA ILE A 10 -26.52 -19.46 37.74
C ILE A 10 -25.11 -19.00 37.35
N ALA A 11 -24.13 -19.09 38.26
CA ALA A 11 -22.75 -18.77 37.94
C ALA A 11 -22.21 -19.67 36.82
N SER A 12 -22.53 -20.98 36.88
CA SER A 12 -22.10 -21.93 35.84
C SER A 12 -22.76 -21.67 34.48
N SER A 13 -24.01 -21.21 34.45
CA SER A 13 -24.67 -20.84 33.19
C SER A 13 -24.09 -19.56 32.60
N SER A 14 -23.78 -18.56 33.44
CA SER A 14 -23.10 -17.33 33.02
C SER A 14 -21.74 -17.63 32.41
N ILE A 15 -20.90 -18.42 33.10
CA ILE A 15 -19.58 -18.81 32.61
C ILE A 15 -19.70 -19.56 31.27
N ARG A 16 -20.72 -20.40 31.11
CA ARG A 16 -20.95 -21.11 29.84
C ARG A 16 -21.29 -20.16 28.70
N ALA A 17 -22.09 -19.11 28.97
CA ALA A 17 -22.41 -18.09 28.00
C ALA A 17 -21.16 -17.28 27.60
N ASP A 18 -20.34 -16.89 28.59
CA ASP A 18 -19.08 -16.17 28.34
C ASP A 18 -18.11 -17.01 27.50
N ILE A 19 -17.95 -18.30 27.81
CA ILE A 19 -17.13 -19.23 27.03
C ILE A 19 -17.65 -19.35 25.59
N ALA A 20 -18.97 -19.38 25.38
CA ALA A 20 -19.54 -19.40 24.04
C ALA A 20 -19.21 -18.12 23.26
N GLY A 21 -19.34 -16.95 23.90
CA GLY A 21 -18.98 -15.66 23.30
C GLY A 21 -17.48 -15.56 22.97
N PHE A 22 -16.61 -16.06 23.85
CA PHE A 22 -15.18 -16.11 23.58
C PHE A 22 -14.83 -17.05 22.43
N ARG A 23 -15.50 -18.20 22.31
CA ARG A 23 -15.28 -19.11 21.16
C ARG A 23 -15.64 -18.44 19.84
N GLU A 24 -16.75 -17.71 19.79
CA GLU A 24 -17.15 -16.96 18.61
C GLU A 24 -16.14 -15.85 18.27
N THR A 25 -15.68 -15.11 19.28
CA THR A 25 -14.67 -14.06 19.11
C THR A 25 -13.36 -14.64 18.57
N VAL A 26 -12.88 -15.75 19.14
CA VAL A 26 -11.67 -16.43 18.68
C VAL A 26 -11.83 -16.92 17.24
N HIS A 27 -12.99 -17.49 16.90
CA HIS A 27 -13.27 -17.92 15.54
C HIS A 27 -13.24 -16.77 14.53
N ASN A 28 -13.82 -15.61 14.90
CA ASN A 28 -13.77 -14.43 14.04
C ASN A 28 -12.35 -13.89 13.87
N LEU A 29 -11.55 -13.89 14.94
CA LEU A 29 -10.14 -13.47 14.88
C LEU A 29 -9.31 -14.40 13.99
N ASP A 30 -9.54 -15.71 14.06
CA ASP A 30 -8.87 -16.71 13.23
C ASP A 30 -9.16 -16.51 11.73
N GLN A 31 -10.42 -16.24 11.39
CA GLN A 31 -10.80 -15.89 10.01
C GLN A 31 -10.13 -14.61 9.53
N ARG A 32 -10.08 -13.57 10.38
CA ARG A 32 -9.43 -12.30 10.05
C ARG A 32 -7.92 -12.44 9.89
N LEU A 33 -7.29 -13.30 10.71
CA LEU A 33 -5.86 -13.61 10.60
C LEU A 33 -5.56 -14.30 9.28
N THR A 34 -6.34 -15.32 8.91
CA THR A 34 -6.19 -16.02 7.63
C THR A 34 -6.24 -15.05 6.44
N ILE A 35 -7.22 -14.14 6.41
CA ILE A 35 -7.34 -13.13 5.34
C ILE A 35 -6.13 -12.18 5.34
N MET A 36 -5.67 -11.76 6.52
CA MET A 36 -4.52 -10.86 6.62
C MET A 36 -3.22 -11.53 6.17
N GLU A 37 -3.03 -12.82 6.47
CA GLU A 37 -1.90 -13.61 6.00
C GLU A 37 -1.89 -13.73 4.47
N GLU A 38 -3.05 -13.98 3.85
CA GLU A 38 -3.19 -13.97 2.39
C GLU A 38 -2.83 -12.62 1.78
N HIS A 39 -3.28 -11.52 2.37
CA HIS A 39 -2.95 -10.17 1.91
C HIS A 39 -1.45 -9.86 2.05
N VAL A 40 -0.82 -10.30 3.15
CA VAL A 40 0.63 -10.10 3.35
C VAL A 40 1.43 -10.94 2.35
N ALA A 41 0.98 -12.14 2.01
CA ALA A 41 1.66 -13.03 1.08
C ALA A 41 1.80 -12.45 -0.34
N VAL A 42 0.91 -11.56 -0.77
CA VAL A 42 0.96 -10.96 -2.12
C VAL A 42 1.83 -9.69 -2.21
N LEU A 43 2.14 -9.04 -1.07
CA LEU A 43 2.91 -7.79 -1.04
C LEU A 43 4.29 -7.89 -1.70
N PRO A 44 5.10 -8.96 -1.50
CA PRO A 44 6.42 -9.05 -2.14
C PRO A 44 6.34 -9.07 -3.67
N GLY A 45 5.30 -9.70 -4.23
CA GLY A 45 5.06 -9.74 -5.68
C GLY A 45 4.72 -8.37 -6.23
N GLN A 46 3.81 -7.66 -5.57
CA GLN A 46 3.45 -6.28 -5.94
C GLN A 46 4.65 -5.34 -5.83
N GLU A 47 5.49 -5.48 -4.81
CA GLU A 47 6.69 -4.67 -4.64
C GLU A 47 7.71 -4.93 -5.76
N ALA A 48 7.88 -6.19 -6.18
CA ALA A 48 8.74 -6.55 -7.30
C ALA A 48 8.23 -5.96 -8.62
N GLU A 49 6.92 -6.01 -8.87
CA GLU A 49 6.29 -5.42 -10.03
C GLU A 49 6.48 -3.89 -10.07
N LEU A 50 6.25 -3.21 -8.94
CA LEU A 50 6.47 -1.77 -8.82
C LEU A 50 7.93 -1.37 -9.09
N ARG A 51 8.89 -2.15 -8.57
CA ARG A 51 10.32 -1.92 -8.86
C ARG A 51 10.62 -2.08 -10.35
N SER A 52 10.09 -3.13 -10.98
CA SER A 52 10.26 -3.37 -12.42
C SER A 52 9.67 -2.23 -13.26
N LEU A 53 8.47 -1.79 -12.92
CA LEU A 53 7.80 -0.70 -13.63
C LEU A 53 8.55 0.63 -13.48
N ARG A 54 9.04 0.95 -12.27
CA ARG A 54 9.88 2.12 -12.04
C ARG A 54 11.16 2.08 -12.87
N ALA A 55 11.86 0.96 -12.89
CA ALA A 55 13.07 0.81 -13.69
C ALA A 55 12.79 1.02 -15.19
N LYS A 56 11.66 0.50 -15.70
CA LYS A 56 11.25 0.69 -17.09
C LYS A 56 10.92 2.15 -17.40
N VAL A 57 10.23 2.86 -16.50
CA VAL A 57 9.95 4.29 -16.65
C VAL A 57 11.26 5.09 -16.69
N THR A 58 12.18 4.82 -15.76
CA THR A 58 13.50 5.47 -15.75
C THR A 58 14.27 5.23 -17.05
N ASP A 59 14.34 3.98 -17.52
CA ASP A 59 14.99 3.67 -18.80
C ASP A 59 14.34 4.46 -19.94
N MET A 60 13.01 4.47 -20.05
CA MET A 60 12.30 5.21 -21.11
C MET A 60 12.57 6.72 -21.05
N GLU A 61 12.59 7.32 -19.86
CA GLU A 61 12.91 8.74 -19.67
C GLU A 61 14.36 9.04 -20.07
N ASP A 62 15.30 8.19 -19.68
CA ASP A 62 16.70 8.32 -20.09
C ASP A 62 16.83 8.18 -21.60
N ARG A 63 16.13 7.23 -22.24
CA ARG A 63 16.11 7.10 -23.71
C ARG A 63 15.59 8.36 -24.37
N SER A 64 14.49 8.89 -23.87
CA SER A 64 13.88 10.11 -24.42
C SER A 64 14.77 11.34 -24.22
N ARG A 65 15.55 11.41 -23.15
CA ARG A 65 16.46 12.53 -22.87
C ARG A 65 17.82 12.41 -23.55
N ARG A 66 18.24 11.21 -23.97
CA ARG A 66 19.57 10.97 -24.57
C ARG A 66 19.84 11.83 -25.80
N ASP A 67 18.83 12.05 -26.63
CA ASP A 67 18.98 12.83 -27.87
C ASP A 67 18.65 14.32 -27.69
N ASN A 68 18.34 14.74 -26.46
CA ASN A 68 18.00 16.14 -26.18
C ASN A 68 19.24 16.98 -25.94
N ILE A 69 19.42 18.05 -26.72
CA ILE A 69 20.43 19.08 -26.46
C ILE A 69 19.95 19.95 -25.29
N ARG A 70 20.79 20.08 -24.26
CA ARG A 70 20.53 20.94 -23.09
C ARG A 70 21.27 22.26 -23.25
N LEU A 71 20.55 23.37 -23.30
CA LEU A 71 21.12 24.72 -23.39
C LEU A 71 21.18 25.36 -22.01
N PHE A 72 22.36 25.85 -21.62
CA PHE A 72 22.59 26.52 -20.33
C PHE A 72 23.08 27.95 -20.54
N GLY A 73 22.74 28.85 -19.62
CA GLY A 73 23.22 30.24 -19.65
C GLY A 73 22.53 31.14 -20.67
N ILE A 74 21.44 30.70 -21.30
CA ILE A 74 20.63 31.55 -22.17
C ILE A 74 19.79 32.50 -21.29
N PRO A 75 19.91 33.83 -21.47
CA PRO A 75 19.07 34.78 -20.74
C PRO A 75 17.61 34.59 -21.10
N GLY A 76 16.75 34.43 -20.08
CA GLY A 76 15.31 34.26 -20.29
C GLY A 76 14.70 35.42 -21.07
N HIS A 77 13.69 35.11 -21.90
CA HIS A 77 12.91 36.08 -22.69
C HIS A 77 13.68 36.80 -23.81
N LYS A 78 14.90 36.36 -24.17
CA LYS A 78 15.62 36.84 -25.37
C LYS A 78 15.28 36.09 -26.65
N GLU A 79 14.48 35.03 -26.53
CA GLU A 79 14.09 34.12 -27.61
C GLU A 79 13.22 34.79 -28.69
N GLY A 80 12.54 35.89 -28.33
CA GLY A 80 11.54 36.52 -29.19
C GLY A 80 10.36 35.59 -29.48
N SER A 81 9.70 35.77 -30.64
CA SER A 81 8.56 34.94 -31.06
C SER A 81 8.95 33.68 -31.84
N ASP A 82 10.22 33.53 -32.23
CA ASP A 82 10.70 32.37 -33.00
C ASP A 82 12.03 31.82 -32.47
N VAL A 83 11.94 30.71 -31.74
CA VAL A 83 13.06 29.98 -31.15
C VAL A 83 14.01 29.44 -32.23
N LYS A 84 13.55 29.08 -33.43
CA LYS A 84 14.43 28.52 -34.47
C LYS A 84 15.39 29.57 -35.01
N THR A 85 14.87 30.76 -35.29
CA THR A 85 15.70 31.90 -35.73
C THR A 85 16.64 32.34 -34.61
N PHE A 86 16.16 32.36 -33.36
CA PHE A 86 17.01 32.63 -32.20
C PHE A 86 18.19 31.65 -32.07
N LEU A 87 17.95 30.33 -32.17
CA LEU A 87 19.01 29.32 -32.08
C LEU A 87 20.01 29.35 -33.24
N LYS A 88 19.61 29.82 -34.43
CA LYS A 88 20.54 30.01 -35.57
C LYS A 88 21.46 31.21 -35.40
N ASN A 89 21.05 32.18 -34.58
CA ASN A 89 21.75 33.45 -34.35
C ASN A 89 22.41 33.49 -32.95
N LEU A 90 22.41 32.37 -32.22
CA LEU A 90 23.10 32.19 -30.94
C LEU A 90 24.62 32.10 -31.18
#